data_AF-A0A7K1BVF8-F1
#
_entry.id   AF-A0A7K1BVF8-F1
#
_cell.length_a   1.000
_cell.length_b   1.000
_cell.length_c   1.000
_cell.angle_alpha   90.00
_cell.angle_beta   90.00
_cell.angle_gamma   90.00
#
_symmetry.space_group_name_H-M   'P 1'
#
loop_
_entity.id
_entity.type
_entity.pdbx_description
1 polymer ?
#
loop_
_entity_poly.entity_id
_entity_poly.type
_entity_poly.pdbx_seq_one_letter_code
_entity_poly.pdbx_strand_id
1 'polypeptide(L)'
;KMQPTKIWATTRAGALAQLKYFIKHHFGKFGPYEDAMALDSWALHHSLLSPYINNGLLHPSEVIDAALKAFYKGDVPIESAEAFVRQIIGWREYINGMYWFLGEDYRNNNQLGATRDLLPLFTDPSKTEMNCIKSTVTDIKERAWVHHIPRLMLLSNLALITGTNPQQFLDWMRREFIDASDWVMVPNIIGMGVHADGGAMMSKPYAAGGAYISRMSNYCKGCSYNPKLRVGDDACPFTTLYWDFLDRHKEQFVKNHRMSQQVNGLKRLSDLPELKDRAVQVLTGLEKGEI
;
A
#
# COMPACT_ATOMS: atom_id res chain seq x y z
N LYS A 1 -14.03 -28.08 12.21
CA LYS A 1 -14.75 -27.72 10.97
C LYS A 1 -14.53 -26.23 10.73
N MET A 2 -13.90 -25.83 9.62
CA MET A 2 -13.81 -24.41 9.26
C MET A 2 -15.23 -23.87 9.00
N GLN A 3 -15.59 -22.77 9.65
CA GLN A 3 -16.85 -22.07 9.41
C GLN A 3 -16.57 -20.94 8.42
N PRO A 4 -17.34 -20.79 7.33
CA PRO A 4 -17.16 -19.69 6.40
C PRO A 4 -17.44 -18.36 7.10
N THR A 5 -16.63 -17.34 6.79
CA THR A 5 -16.85 -15.99 7.33
C THR A 5 -18.11 -15.37 6.72
N LYS A 6 -18.68 -14.37 7.39
CA LYS A 6 -19.82 -13.57 6.88
C LYS A 6 -19.40 -12.23 6.27
N ILE A 7 -18.09 -12.00 6.12
CA ILE A 7 -17.53 -10.73 5.68
C ILE A 7 -17.74 -10.54 4.16
N TRP A 8 -17.49 -11.60 3.39
CA TRP A 8 -17.50 -11.55 1.93
C TRP A 8 -18.69 -12.30 1.34
N ALA A 9 -19.35 -11.69 0.37
CA ALA A 9 -20.42 -12.35 -0.38
C ALA A 9 -19.85 -13.45 -1.27
N THR A 10 -20.56 -14.58 -1.37
CA THR A 10 -20.20 -15.71 -2.24
C THR A 10 -21.16 -15.91 -3.40
N THR A 11 -22.11 -14.97 -3.59
CA THR A 11 -23.11 -15.01 -4.66
C THR A 11 -23.20 -13.68 -5.38
N ARG A 12 -23.63 -13.70 -6.64
CA ARG A 12 -23.88 -12.48 -7.43
C ARG A 12 -24.88 -11.55 -6.75
N ALA A 13 -25.93 -12.12 -6.13
CA ALA A 13 -26.91 -11.34 -5.38
C ALA A 13 -26.29 -10.58 -4.20
N GLY A 14 -25.37 -11.22 -3.46
CA GLY A 14 -24.64 -10.57 -2.37
C GLY A 14 -23.67 -9.50 -2.87
N ALA A 15 -22.96 -9.74 -3.98
CA ALA A 15 -22.08 -8.74 -4.58
C ALA A 15 -22.84 -7.49 -5.05
N LEU A 16 -24.02 -7.68 -5.69
CA LEU A 16 -24.91 -6.58 -6.07
C LEU A 16 -25.47 -5.83 -4.85
N ALA A 17 -25.73 -6.53 -3.75
CA ALA A 17 -26.14 -5.90 -2.49
C ALA A 17 -25.01 -5.01 -1.92
N GLN A 18 -23.76 -5.46 -1.97
CA GLN A 18 -22.61 -4.66 -1.56
C GLN A 18 -22.43 -3.42 -2.46
N LEU A 19 -22.57 -3.55 -3.79
CA LEU A 19 -22.53 -2.40 -4.70
C LEU A 19 -23.59 -1.37 -4.33
N LYS A 20 -24.84 -1.80 -4.12
CA LYS A 20 -25.94 -0.90 -3.69
C LYS A 20 -25.63 -0.23 -2.35
N TYR A 21 -25.06 -0.98 -1.40
CA TYR A 21 -24.67 -0.47 -0.08
C TYR A 21 -23.59 0.62 -0.21
N PHE A 22 -22.53 0.35 -0.98
CA PHE A 22 -21.48 1.34 -1.25
C PHE A 22 -22.04 2.63 -1.87
N ILE A 23 -22.81 2.51 -2.96
CA ILE A 23 -23.40 3.67 -3.66
C ILE A 23 -24.26 4.52 -2.71
N LYS A 24 -25.06 3.86 -1.85
CA LYS A 24 -25.97 4.56 -0.94
C LYS A 24 -25.27 5.21 0.26
N HIS A 25 -24.24 4.57 0.81
CA HIS A 25 -23.72 4.92 2.13
C HIS A 25 -22.30 5.49 2.15
N HIS A 26 -21.46 5.13 1.18
CA HIS A 26 -20.02 5.46 1.21
C HIS A 26 -19.57 6.27 -0.01
N PHE A 27 -20.22 6.11 -1.16
CA PHE A 27 -19.75 6.68 -2.41
C PHE A 27 -19.61 8.21 -2.37
N GLY A 28 -20.54 8.93 -1.73
CA GLY A 28 -20.46 10.39 -1.57
C GLY A 28 -19.25 10.91 -0.79
N LYS A 29 -18.55 10.04 -0.07
CA LYS A 29 -17.37 10.36 0.74
C LYS A 29 -16.10 9.62 0.26
N PHE A 30 -16.16 8.94 -0.89
CA PHE A 30 -15.03 8.16 -1.39
C PHE A 30 -13.80 9.04 -1.62
N GLY A 31 -13.92 10.13 -2.39
CA GLY A 31 -12.79 10.99 -2.76
C GLY A 31 -12.14 11.68 -1.57
N PRO A 32 -12.89 12.41 -0.72
CA PRO A 32 -12.32 13.13 0.42
C PRO A 32 -11.54 12.26 1.43
N TYR A 33 -11.82 10.95 1.49
CA TYR A 33 -11.20 10.02 2.44
C TYR A 33 -10.36 8.93 1.75
N GLU A 34 -10.09 9.06 0.44
CA GLU A 34 -9.43 8.01 -0.36
C GLU A 34 -8.07 7.59 0.22
N ASP A 35 -7.33 8.54 0.78
CA ASP A 35 -6.00 8.32 1.35
C ASP A 35 -5.95 8.29 2.88
N ALA A 36 -7.09 8.47 3.56
CA ALA A 36 -7.13 8.42 5.02
C ALA A 36 -6.93 6.98 5.51
N MET A 37 -6.31 6.82 6.68
CA MET A 37 -6.20 5.53 7.38
C MET A 37 -6.66 5.72 8.82
N ALA A 38 -7.47 4.80 9.34
CA ALA A 38 -8.08 4.98 10.66
C ALA A 38 -8.20 3.66 11.43
N LEU A 39 -7.81 3.68 12.71
CA LEU A 39 -7.94 2.55 13.63
C LEU A 39 -9.40 2.13 13.89
N ASP A 40 -10.34 3.07 13.83
CA ASP A 40 -11.76 2.88 14.12
C ASP A 40 -12.60 2.52 12.88
N SER A 41 -11.98 2.48 11.69
CA SER A 41 -12.67 2.09 10.46
C SER A 41 -11.73 1.35 9.51
N TRP A 42 -11.88 0.03 9.44
CA TRP A 42 -11.06 -0.84 8.58
C TRP A 42 -11.27 -0.64 7.08
N ALA A 43 -12.40 -0.02 6.69
CA ALA A 43 -12.81 0.15 5.30
C ALA A 43 -13.08 1.60 4.89
N LEU A 44 -13.23 2.52 5.85
CA LEU A 44 -13.61 3.92 5.61
C LEU A 44 -14.77 4.03 4.61
N HIS A 45 -14.52 4.67 3.48
CA HIS A 45 -15.49 4.87 2.40
C HIS A 45 -15.15 4.10 1.13
N HIS A 46 -14.32 3.05 1.22
CA HIS A 46 -14.03 2.18 0.08
C HIS A 46 -15.19 1.23 -0.24
N SER A 47 -15.22 0.72 -1.47
CA SER A 47 -16.36 -0.03 -1.99
C SER A 47 -16.40 -1.50 -1.59
N LEU A 48 -15.23 -2.09 -1.29
CA LEU A 48 -15.05 -3.52 -1.04
C LEU A 48 -15.52 -4.40 -2.20
N LEU A 49 -15.44 -3.88 -3.43
CA LEU A 49 -15.92 -4.57 -4.64
C LEU A 49 -14.83 -5.33 -5.39
N SER A 50 -13.55 -5.07 -5.11
CA SER A 50 -12.43 -5.72 -5.80
C SER A 50 -12.50 -7.24 -5.85
N PRO A 51 -12.92 -7.98 -4.80
CA PRO A 51 -12.98 -9.44 -4.87
C PRO A 51 -14.07 -9.91 -5.85
N TYR A 52 -15.19 -9.19 -5.90
CA TYR A 52 -16.33 -9.53 -6.76
C TYR A 52 -16.10 -9.13 -8.22
N ILE A 53 -15.38 -8.03 -8.45
CA ILE A 53 -15.00 -7.61 -9.79
C ILE A 53 -13.96 -8.57 -10.37
N ASN A 54 -12.96 -8.97 -9.57
CA ASN A 54 -11.85 -9.78 -10.07
C ASN A 54 -12.21 -11.25 -10.28
N ASN A 55 -13.26 -11.76 -9.61
CA ASN A 55 -13.75 -13.12 -9.81
C ASN A 55 -14.98 -13.21 -10.74
N GLY A 56 -15.44 -12.09 -11.30
CA GLY A 56 -16.55 -12.04 -12.27
C GLY A 56 -17.96 -12.04 -11.67
N LEU A 57 -18.13 -11.98 -10.34
CA LEU A 57 -19.44 -11.79 -9.74
C LEU A 57 -20.06 -10.42 -10.08
N LEU A 58 -19.23 -9.41 -10.34
CA LEU A 58 -19.62 -8.11 -10.88
C LEU A 58 -18.79 -7.80 -12.13
N HIS A 59 -19.45 -7.30 -13.17
CA HIS A 59 -18.76 -6.71 -14.31
C HIS A 59 -18.33 -5.26 -13.98
N PRO A 60 -17.14 -4.79 -14.42
CA PRO A 60 -16.75 -3.39 -14.19
C PRO A 60 -17.76 -2.37 -14.72
N SER A 61 -18.37 -2.63 -15.89
CA SER A 61 -19.33 -1.68 -16.49
C SER A 61 -20.58 -1.47 -15.62
N GLU A 62 -21.16 -2.52 -15.01
CA GLU A 62 -22.35 -2.33 -14.16
C GLU A 62 -22.03 -1.56 -12.87
N VAL A 63 -20.79 -1.64 -12.39
CA VAL A 63 -20.29 -0.82 -11.26
C VAL A 63 -20.16 0.64 -11.68
N ILE A 64 -19.60 0.90 -12.86
CA ILE A 64 -19.46 2.25 -13.42
C ILE A 64 -20.84 2.87 -13.73
N ASP A 65 -21.75 2.12 -14.34
CA ASP A 65 -23.10 2.59 -14.65
C ASP A 65 -23.86 3.00 -13.38
N ALA A 66 -23.73 2.20 -12.31
CA ALA A 66 -24.33 2.52 -11.02
C ALA A 66 -23.74 3.81 -10.41
N ALA A 67 -22.42 3.99 -10.51
CA ALA A 67 -21.72 5.18 -10.03
C ALA A 67 -22.13 6.44 -10.83
N LEU A 68 -22.10 6.37 -12.16
CA LEU A 68 -22.50 7.48 -13.03
C LEU A 68 -23.97 7.84 -12.85
N LYS A 69 -24.86 6.85 -12.69
CA LYS A 69 -26.27 7.11 -12.40
C LYS A 69 -26.48 7.87 -11.10
N ALA A 70 -25.76 7.52 -10.04
CA ALA A 70 -25.83 8.24 -8.75
C ALA A 70 -25.27 9.66 -8.87
N PHE A 71 -24.17 9.85 -9.61
CA PHE A 71 -23.60 11.16 -9.89
C PHE A 71 -24.55 12.06 -10.69
N TYR A 72 -25.08 11.59 -11.83
CA TYR A 72 -25.99 12.39 -12.67
C TYR A 72 -27.34 12.69 -12.01
N LYS A 73 -27.75 11.89 -11.02
CA LYS A 73 -28.90 12.19 -10.16
C LYS A 73 -28.62 13.33 -9.16
N GLY A 74 -27.35 13.69 -8.95
CA GLY A 74 -26.92 14.70 -7.99
C GLY A 74 -26.70 14.17 -6.57
N ASP A 75 -26.66 12.85 -6.38
CA ASP A 75 -26.51 12.24 -5.04
C ASP A 75 -25.05 12.26 -4.54
N VAL A 76 -24.09 12.49 -5.43
CA VAL A 76 -22.64 12.29 -5.18
C VAL A 76 -21.87 13.46 -5.79
N PRO A 77 -20.89 14.05 -5.08
CA PRO A 77 -20.10 15.14 -5.61
C PRO A 77 -19.02 14.63 -6.60
N ILE A 78 -18.60 15.50 -7.52
CA ILE A 78 -17.76 15.11 -8.67
C ILE A 78 -16.41 14.52 -8.25
N GLU A 79 -15.80 15.02 -7.19
CA GLU A 79 -14.51 14.54 -6.69
C GLU A 79 -14.58 13.09 -6.18
N SER A 80 -15.73 12.67 -5.66
CA SER A 80 -15.92 11.27 -5.27
C SER A 80 -16.26 10.38 -6.47
N ALA A 81 -17.08 10.89 -7.40
CA ALA A 81 -17.47 10.16 -8.60
C ALA A 81 -16.26 9.90 -9.51
N GLU A 82 -15.50 10.95 -9.83
CA GLU A 82 -14.29 10.87 -10.64
C GLU A 82 -13.25 9.95 -10.00
N ALA A 83 -12.97 10.15 -8.70
CA ALA A 83 -11.96 9.35 -8.01
C ALA A 83 -12.28 7.86 -8.07
N PHE A 84 -13.53 7.47 -7.80
CA PHE A 84 -13.95 6.06 -7.87
C PHE A 84 -13.89 5.49 -9.29
N VAL A 85 -14.43 6.22 -10.27
CA VAL A 85 -14.44 5.78 -11.68
C VAL A 85 -13.00 5.62 -12.19
N ARG A 86 -12.10 6.56 -11.88
CA ARG A 86 -10.69 6.51 -12.26
C ARG A 86 -9.95 5.29 -11.71
N GLN A 87 -10.32 4.78 -10.53
CA GLN A 87 -9.69 3.55 -10.02
C GLN A 87 -10.02 2.33 -10.89
N ILE A 88 -11.22 2.30 -11.48
CA ILE A 88 -11.69 1.17 -12.28
C ILE A 88 -11.27 1.35 -13.74
N ILE A 89 -11.81 2.34 -14.46
CA ILE A 89 -11.51 2.47 -15.90
C ILE A 89 -10.11 3.03 -16.19
N GLY A 90 -9.48 3.65 -15.20
CA GLY A 90 -8.10 4.10 -15.26
C GLY A 90 -7.17 3.01 -14.74
N TRP A 91 -6.97 2.94 -13.42
CA TRP A 91 -5.93 2.09 -12.83
C TRP A 91 -6.13 0.60 -13.06
N ARG A 92 -7.32 0.05 -12.85
CA ARG A 92 -7.54 -1.40 -13.03
C ARG A 92 -7.29 -1.83 -14.48
N GLU A 93 -7.84 -1.09 -15.45
CA GLU A 93 -7.63 -1.38 -16.88
C GLU A 93 -6.17 -1.13 -17.31
N TYR A 94 -5.54 -0.05 -16.84
CA TYR A 94 -4.12 0.23 -17.08
C TYR A 94 -3.23 -0.91 -16.57
N ILE A 95 -3.44 -1.36 -15.33
CA ILE A 95 -2.69 -2.46 -14.73
C ILE A 95 -2.90 -3.76 -15.52
N ASN A 96 -4.12 -4.06 -15.95
CA ASN A 96 -4.39 -5.22 -16.78
C ASN A 96 -3.64 -5.17 -18.12
N GLY A 97 -3.68 -4.03 -18.81
CA GLY A 97 -2.95 -3.85 -20.06
C GLY A 97 -1.43 -3.94 -19.87
N MET A 98 -0.91 -3.31 -18.81
CA MET A 98 0.52 -3.31 -18.51
C MET A 98 1.04 -4.71 -18.17
N TYR A 99 0.26 -5.52 -17.44
CA TYR A 99 0.66 -6.90 -17.15
C TYR A 99 0.97 -7.70 -18.43
N TRP A 100 0.11 -7.60 -19.44
CA TRP A 100 0.32 -8.29 -20.71
C TRP A 100 1.40 -7.64 -21.57
N PHE A 101 1.48 -6.31 -21.55
CA PHE A 101 2.48 -5.56 -22.32
C PHE A 101 3.91 -5.79 -21.83
N LEU A 102 4.11 -5.87 -20.51
CA LEU A 102 5.43 -6.02 -19.89
C LEU A 102 5.98 -7.46 -19.96
N GLY A 103 5.11 -8.45 -20.20
CA GLY A 103 5.48 -9.85 -20.36
C GLY A 103 5.72 -10.59 -19.03
N GLU A 104 5.90 -11.91 -19.15
CA GLU A 104 5.99 -12.82 -18.01
C GLU A 104 7.18 -12.53 -17.09
N ASP A 105 8.34 -12.19 -17.68
CA ASP A 105 9.58 -11.94 -16.95
C ASP A 105 9.54 -10.68 -16.08
N TYR A 106 8.57 -9.79 -16.30
CA TYR A 106 8.44 -8.56 -15.52
C TYR A 106 8.36 -8.83 -14.01
N ARG A 107 7.76 -9.96 -13.60
CA ARG A 107 7.68 -10.36 -12.18
C ARG A 107 9.04 -10.56 -11.52
N ASN A 108 10.10 -10.79 -12.30
CA ASN A 108 11.46 -11.08 -11.83
C ASN A 108 12.34 -9.84 -11.69
N ASN A 109 11.81 -8.65 -12.01
CA ASN A 109 12.56 -7.40 -11.89
C ASN A 109 13.01 -7.13 -10.44
N ASN A 110 14.20 -6.57 -10.31
CA ASN A 110 14.84 -6.19 -9.05
C ASN A 110 15.94 -5.14 -9.27
N GLN A 111 15.60 -4.04 -9.95
CA GLN A 111 16.56 -3.04 -10.44
C GLN A 111 17.23 -2.27 -9.29
N LEU A 112 16.67 -2.33 -8.06
CA LEU A 112 17.26 -1.78 -6.84
C LEU A 112 18.17 -2.77 -6.08
N GLY A 113 18.28 -4.03 -6.54
CA GLY A 113 19.11 -5.05 -5.90
C GLY A 113 18.66 -5.42 -4.49
N ALA A 114 17.35 -5.41 -4.24
CA ALA A 114 16.76 -5.71 -2.93
C ALA A 114 16.79 -7.24 -2.67
N THR A 115 17.55 -7.67 -1.65
CA THR A 115 17.81 -9.10 -1.36
C THR A 115 17.37 -9.54 0.02
N ARG A 116 16.87 -8.65 0.87
CA ARG A 116 16.46 -9.01 2.24
C ARG A 116 15.25 -9.93 2.21
N ASP A 117 15.25 -10.97 3.02
CA ASP A 117 14.11 -11.87 3.12
C ASP A 117 12.85 -11.14 3.61
N LEU A 118 11.69 -11.75 3.35
CA LEU A 118 10.41 -11.27 3.84
C LEU A 118 10.45 -11.18 5.38
N LEU A 119 10.25 -9.98 5.90
CA LEU A 119 10.34 -9.72 7.33
C LEU A 119 9.23 -10.45 8.11
N PRO A 120 9.50 -10.99 9.31
CA PRO A 120 8.52 -11.74 10.11
C PRO A 120 7.21 -10.99 10.36
N LEU A 121 7.28 -9.66 10.55
CA LEU A 121 6.13 -8.81 10.81
C LEU A 121 5.03 -8.87 9.74
N PHE A 122 5.35 -9.26 8.50
CA PHE A 122 4.35 -9.39 7.43
C PHE A 122 3.42 -10.60 7.68
N THR A 123 3.88 -11.60 8.41
CA THR A 123 3.10 -12.84 8.69
C THR A 123 2.62 -12.92 10.14
N ASP A 124 3.28 -12.19 11.04
CA ASP A 124 2.97 -12.17 12.46
C ASP A 124 2.95 -10.72 13.01
N PRO A 125 1.76 -10.16 13.30
CA PRO A 125 1.64 -8.80 13.83
C PRO A 125 2.24 -8.63 15.23
N SER A 126 2.56 -9.72 15.94
CA SER A 126 3.26 -9.66 17.24
C SER A 126 4.77 -9.41 17.10
N LYS A 127 5.33 -9.50 15.89
CA LYS A 127 6.74 -9.26 15.59
C LYS A 127 7.08 -7.80 15.33
N THR A 128 6.23 -6.89 15.78
CA THR A 128 6.48 -5.45 15.72
C THR A 128 5.71 -4.63 16.73
N GLU A 129 6.31 -3.53 17.18
CA GLU A 129 5.65 -2.48 17.98
C GLU A 129 5.25 -1.27 17.12
N MET A 130 5.51 -1.29 15.80
CA MET A 130 4.97 -0.31 14.87
C MET A 130 3.45 -0.48 14.75
N ASN A 131 2.69 0.35 15.49
CA ASN A 131 1.23 0.25 15.57
C ASN A 131 0.53 0.22 14.19
N CYS A 132 1.02 0.99 13.20
CA CYS A 132 0.48 1.00 11.84
C CYS A 132 0.58 -0.37 11.14
N ILE A 133 1.74 -1.04 11.25
CA ILE A 133 1.98 -2.36 10.66
C ILE A 133 1.24 -3.44 11.44
N LYS A 134 1.35 -3.42 12.77
CA LYS A 134 0.64 -4.35 13.67
C LYS A 134 -0.86 -4.37 13.37
N SER A 135 -1.47 -3.19 13.27
CA SER A 135 -2.90 -3.05 12.96
C SER A 135 -3.23 -3.56 11.56
N THR A 136 -2.46 -3.13 10.55
CA THR A 136 -2.69 -3.51 9.14
C THR A 136 -2.57 -5.02 8.92
N VAL A 137 -1.55 -5.66 9.49
CA VAL A 137 -1.35 -7.11 9.36
C VAL A 137 -2.40 -7.90 10.14
N THR A 138 -2.85 -7.39 11.29
CA THR A 138 -3.99 -7.96 12.03
C THR A 138 -5.25 -7.94 11.17
N ASP A 139 -5.56 -6.81 10.55
CA ASP A 139 -6.71 -6.65 9.65
C ASP A 139 -6.67 -7.62 8.46
N ILE A 140 -5.49 -7.82 7.88
CA ILE A 140 -5.28 -8.79 6.79
C ILE A 140 -5.54 -10.21 7.28
N LYS A 141 -5.04 -10.60 8.46
CA LYS A 141 -5.29 -11.94 9.00
C LYS A 141 -6.76 -12.19 9.32
N GLU A 142 -7.50 -11.16 9.71
CA GLU A 142 -8.92 -11.26 10.03
C GLU A 142 -9.82 -11.28 8.78
N ARG A 143 -9.46 -10.52 7.74
CA ARG A 143 -10.38 -10.22 6.61
C ARG A 143 -9.80 -10.47 5.22
N ALA A 144 -8.51 -10.80 5.11
CA ALA A 144 -7.76 -10.91 3.85
C ALA A 144 -7.84 -9.62 3.01
N TRP A 145 -8.00 -8.46 3.64
CA TRP A 145 -8.19 -7.19 2.94
C TRP A 145 -7.87 -5.98 3.82
N VAL A 146 -7.19 -5.01 3.21
CA VAL A 146 -7.15 -3.61 3.61
C VAL A 146 -7.31 -2.75 2.36
N HIS A 147 -7.68 -1.48 2.53
CA HIS A 147 -7.82 -0.55 1.40
C HIS A 147 -6.46 -0.17 0.78
N HIS A 148 -6.48 0.62 -0.29
CA HIS A 148 -5.30 0.84 -1.15
C HIS A 148 -4.10 1.44 -0.41
N ILE A 149 -4.30 2.51 0.38
CA ILE A 149 -3.18 3.24 1.00
C ILE A 149 -2.38 2.42 2.02
N PRO A 150 -2.96 1.59 2.90
CA PRO A 150 -2.18 0.68 3.72
C PRO A 150 -1.32 -0.30 2.89
N ARG A 151 -1.80 -0.77 1.73
CA ARG A 151 -1.01 -1.63 0.83
C ARG A 151 0.19 -0.88 0.26
N LEU A 152 -0.02 0.36 -0.19
CA LEU A 152 1.01 1.17 -0.84
C LEU A 152 1.97 1.81 0.18
N MET A 153 1.43 2.61 1.10
CA MET A 153 2.20 3.53 1.93
C MET A 153 2.62 2.96 3.29
N LEU A 154 2.10 1.78 3.67
CA LEU A 154 2.61 1.02 4.82
C LEU A 154 3.37 -0.22 4.35
N LEU A 155 2.70 -1.19 3.74
CA LEU A 155 3.30 -2.49 3.44
C LEU A 155 4.38 -2.39 2.34
N SER A 156 4.02 -1.82 1.19
CA SER A 156 4.95 -1.71 0.05
C SER A 156 6.04 -0.68 0.31
N ASN A 157 5.70 0.46 0.92
CA ASN A 157 6.67 1.44 1.38
C ASN A 157 7.67 0.82 2.36
N LEU A 158 7.22 0.02 3.33
CA LEU A 158 8.13 -0.69 4.24
C LEU A 158 9.03 -1.66 3.47
N ALA A 159 8.46 -2.55 2.65
CA ALA A 159 9.23 -3.50 1.85
C ALA A 159 10.27 -2.82 0.95
N LEU A 160 9.90 -1.68 0.36
CA LEU A 160 10.80 -0.84 -0.44
C LEU A 160 11.94 -0.27 0.39
N ILE A 161 11.63 0.42 1.50
CA ILE A 161 12.65 1.09 2.32
C ILE A 161 13.48 0.13 3.16
N THR A 162 13.05 -1.13 3.36
CA THR A 162 13.88 -2.19 3.96
C THR A 162 14.71 -2.95 2.92
N GLY A 163 14.45 -2.77 1.62
CA GLY A 163 15.12 -3.56 0.57
C GLY A 163 14.72 -5.03 0.61
N THR A 164 13.47 -5.32 0.97
CA THR A 164 12.89 -6.67 0.95
C THR A 164 12.81 -7.19 -0.49
N ASN A 165 13.13 -8.46 -0.67
CA ASN A 165 13.10 -9.16 -1.94
C ASN A 165 11.70 -9.00 -2.60
N PRO A 166 11.62 -8.36 -3.79
CA PRO A 166 10.36 -8.06 -4.46
C PRO A 166 9.50 -9.29 -4.75
N GLN A 167 10.13 -10.42 -5.08
CA GLN A 167 9.42 -11.67 -5.40
C GLN A 167 8.81 -12.30 -4.14
N GLN A 168 9.56 -12.36 -3.03
CA GLN A 168 9.01 -12.85 -1.76
C GLN A 168 7.86 -11.96 -1.26
N PHE A 169 7.99 -10.64 -1.40
CA PHE A 169 6.93 -9.71 -1.02
C PHE A 169 5.69 -9.83 -1.94
N LEU A 170 5.89 -9.98 -3.25
CA LEU A 170 4.81 -10.26 -4.21
C LEU A 170 4.07 -11.54 -3.85
N ASP A 171 4.78 -12.63 -3.56
CA ASP A 171 4.15 -13.91 -3.23
C ASP A 171 3.37 -13.85 -1.92
N TRP A 172 3.86 -13.12 -0.92
CA TRP A 172 3.10 -12.83 0.30
C TRP A 172 1.83 -12.02 0.00
N MET A 173 1.95 -10.90 -0.71
CA MET A 173 0.79 -10.07 -1.06
C MET A 173 -0.24 -10.86 -1.90
N ARG A 174 0.19 -11.74 -2.80
CA ARG A 174 -0.71 -12.61 -3.58
C ARG A 174 -1.43 -13.63 -2.72
N ARG A 175 -0.78 -14.15 -1.68
CA ARG A 175 -1.33 -15.17 -0.78
C ARG A 175 -2.33 -14.60 0.21
N GLU A 176 -2.10 -13.40 0.73
CA GLU A 176 -2.87 -12.86 1.85
C GLU A 176 -4.10 -12.03 1.45
N PHE A 177 -4.20 -11.57 0.20
CA PHE A 177 -5.28 -10.69 -0.24
C PHE A 177 -6.36 -11.41 -1.04
N ILE A 178 -7.62 -11.27 -0.63
CA ILE A 178 -8.78 -11.94 -1.25
C ILE A 178 -9.06 -11.47 -2.69
N ASP A 179 -8.58 -10.29 -3.07
CA ASP A 179 -8.74 -9.72 -4.41
C ASP A 179 -7.50 -9.89 -5.30
N ALA A 180 -6.54 -10.71 -4.86
CA ALA A 180 -5.28 -10.94 -5.57
C ALA A 180 -5.44 -11.87 -6.79
N SER A 181 -4.76 -11.50 -7.87
CA SER A 181 -4.48 -12.31 -9.06
C SER A 181 -3.23 -11.76 -9.73
N ASP A 182 -2.51 -12.56 -10.52
CA ASP A 182 -1.21 -12.15 -11.06
C ASP A 182 -1.30 -10.87 -11.87
N TRP A 183 -2.31 -10.76 -12.73
CA TRP A 183 -2.50 -9.61 -13.59
C TRP A 183 -2.66 -8.29 -12.83
N VAL A 184 -3.23 -8.33 -11.62
CA VAL A 184 -3.41 -7.13 -10.79
C VAL A 184 -2.25 -6.94 -9.82
N MET A 185 -1.67 -8.01 -9.29
CA MET A 185 -0.64 -7.93 -8.26
C MET A 185 0.75 -7.67 -8.83
N VAL A 186 1.12 -8.31 -9.94
CA VAL A 186 2.48 -8.21 -10.48
C VAL A 186 2.83 -6.75 -10.82
N PRO A 187 2.05 -5.98 -11.60
CA PRO A 187 2.41 -4.60 -11.93
C PRO A 187 2.32 -3.67 -10.72
N ASN A 188 1.32 -3.86 -9.85
CA ASN A 188 1.15 -3.04 -8.65
C ASN A 188 2.29 -3.24 -7.66
N ILE A 189 2.73 -4.47 -7.41
CA ILE A 189 3.81 -4.71 -6.44
C ILE A 189 5.16 -4.36 -7.05
N ILE A 190 5.53 -4.98 -8.18
CA ILE A 190 6.87 -4.84 -8.77
C ILE A 190 7.12 -3.41 -9.26
N GLY A 191 6.13 -2.78 -9.90
CA GLY A 191 6.26 -1.41 -10.41
C GLY A 191 5.93 -0.37 -9.35
N MET A 192 4.64 -0.26 -9.01
CA MET A 192 4.15 0.84 -8.16
C MET A 192 4.65 0.73 -6.70
N GLY A 193 4.61 -0.46 -6.12
CA GLY A 193 4.87 -0.69 -4.70
C GLY A 193 6.34 -0.61 -4.34
N VAL A 194 7.17 -1.45 -4.97
CA VAL A 194 8.59 -1.61 -4.61
C VAL A 194 9.57 -1.10 -5.66
N HIS A 195 9.08 -0.45 -6.73
CA HIS A 195 9.91 0.21 -7.74
C HIS A 195 11.04 -0.67 -8.30
N ALA A 196 10.79 -1.97 -8.34
CA ALA A 196 11.75 -2.97 -8.78
C ALA A 196 11.93 -2.95 -10.30
N ASP A 197 11.04 -2.30 -11.05
CA ASP A 197 11.11 -2.14 -12.51
C ASP A 197 12.02 -0.98 -12.98
N GLY A 198 12.64 -0.24 -12.06
CA GLY A 198 13.46 0.93 -12.39
C GLY A 198 12.66 2.11 -12.95
N GLY A 199 11.34 2.13 -12.75
CA GLY A 199 10.46 3.23 -13.13
C GLY A 199 9.78 3.09 -14.49
N ALA A 200 9.70 1.88 -15.05
CA ALA A 200 8.96 1.60 -16.27
C ALA A 200 7.46 1.95 -16.12
N MET A 201 6.85 1.62 -14.97
CA MET A 201 5.47 1.95 -14.63
C MET A 201 5.34 3.34 -14.00
N MET A 202 6.19 3.62 -13.00
CA MET A 202 6.07 4.82 -12.16
C MET A 202 7.41 5.52 -12.02
N SER A 203 7.49 6.76 -12.47
CA SER A 203 8.73 7.54 -12.47
C SER A 203 9.24 7.95 -11.07
N LYS A 204 8.50 7.74 -9.98
CA LYS A 204 9.01 7.92 -8.62
C LYS A 204 8.65 6.73 -7.73
N PRO A 205 9.56 6.27 -6.85
CA PRO A 205 9.20 5.35 -5.79
C PRO A 205 8.25 6.00 -4.77
N TYR A 206 7.26 5.26 -4.28
CA TYR A 206 6.40 5.66 -3.16
C TYR A 206 7.08 5.39 -1.80
N ALA A 207 8.24 6.02 -1.59
CA ALA A 207 8.95 5.99 -0.32
C ALA A 207 8.54 7.18 0.57
N ALA A 208 8.16 6.91 1.81
CA ALA A 208 7.82 7.95 2.78
C ALA A 208 8.18 7.58 4.22
N GLY A 209 8.57 8.59 5.01
CA GLY A 209 8.83 8.44 6.44
C GLY A 209 7.57 8.58 7.32
N GLY A 210 7.75 8.49 8.64
CA GLY A 210 6.66 8.53 9.63
C GLY A 210 5.83 9.82 9.61
N ALA A 211 6.37 10.93 9.09
CA ALA A 211 5.62 12.18 8.93
C ALA A 211 4.42 12.06 7.98
N TYR A 212 4.51 11.23 6.93
CA TYR A 212 3.36 10.94 6.05
C TYR A 212 2.30 10.17 6.81
N ILE A 213 2.69 9.07 7.46
CA ILE A 213 1.79 8.19 8.22
C ILE A 213 1.08 8.97 9.33
N SER A 214 1.80 9.84 10.04
CA SER A 214 1.23 10.68 11.10
C SER A 214 0.22 11.71 10.60
N ARG A 215 0.32 12.15 9.34
CA ARG A 215 -0.63 13.12 8.76
C ARG A 215 -1.87 12.43 8.22
N MET A 216 -1.71 11.24 7.65
CA MET A 216 -2.78 10.51 6.96
C MET A 216 -3.49 9.49 7.86
N SER A 217 -3.07 9.35 9.12
CA SER A 217 -3.64 8.37 10.04
C SER A 217 -3.66 8.81 11.50
N ASN A 218 -4.37 8.05 12.32
CA ASN A 218 -4.30 8.11 13.78
C ASN A 218 -3.36 7.04 14.40
N TYR A 219 -2.61 6.28 13.61
CA TYR A 219 -1.75 5.19 14.12
C TYR A 219 -0.63 5.66 15.05
N CYS A 220 -0.07 6.84 14.80
CA CYS A 220 1.07 7.36 15.57
C CYS A 220 0.68 7.78 16.99
N LYS A 221 -0.62 8.04 17.25
CA LYS A 221 -1.10 8.36 18.59
C LYS A 221 -1.08 7.09 19.44
N GLY A 222 -0.22 7.06 20.45
CA GLY A 222 -0.03 5.88 21.31
C GLY A 222 0.88 4.79 20.71
N CYS A 223 1.57 5.07 19.61
CA CYS A 223 2.64 4.22 19.10
C CYS A 223 3.88 4.34 20.00
N SER A 224 4.63 3.24 20.17
CA SER A 224 5.92 3.22 20.89
C SER A 224 6.97 4.12 20.25
N TYR A 225 6.76 4.51 18.98
CA TYR A 225 7.70 5.29 18.19
C TYR A 225 7.19 6.69 17.84
N ASN A 226 8.11 7.65 17.85
CA ASN A 226 7.86 9.04 17.50
C ASN A 226 8.13 9.29 16.01
N PRO A 227 7.11 9.66 15.20
CA PRO A 227 7.28 9.89 13.75
C PRO A 227 8.19 11.08 13.41
N LYS A 228 8.48 11.96 14.37
CA LYS A 228 9.33 13.15 14.18
C LYS A 228 10.82 12.85 14.35
N LEU A 229 11.17 11.74 14.99
CA LEU A 229 12.55 11.34 15.26
C LEU A 229 13.04 10.35 14.20
N ARG A 230 14.30 10.49 13.80
CA ARG A 230 14.99 9.61 12.85
C ARG A 230 16.20 8.88 13.45
N VAL A 231 16.60 9.29 14.66
CA VAL A 231 17.67 8.72 15.49
C VAL A 231 17.17 8.62 16.93
N GLY A 232 17.76 7.71 17.70
CA GLY A 232 17.32 7.39 19.07
C GLY A 232 16.42 6.16 19.14
N ASP A 233 16.27 5.61 20.35
CA ASP A 233 15.60 4.32 20.59
C ASP A 233 14.11 4.34 20.25
N ASP A 234 13.45 5.49 20.44
CA ASP A 234 12.04 5.73 20.13
C ASP A 234 11.81 6.33 18.73
N ALA A 235 12.86 6.44 17.90
CA ALA A 235 12.71 6.92 16.52
C ALA A 235 11.85 5.98 15.68
N CYS A 236 10.92 6.57 14.92
CA CYS A 236 10.07 5.81 14.01
C CYS A 236 10.91 5.09 12.94
N PRO A 237 10.81 3.74 12.83
CA PRO A 237 11.53 2.97 11.83
C PRO A 237 11.33 3.50 10.40
N PHE A 238 10.10 3.90 10.03
CA PHE A 238 9.84 4.51 8.72
C PHE A 238 10.63 5.80 8.52
N THR A 239 10.73 6.67 9.53
CA THR A 239 11.46 7.93 9.42
C THR A 239 12.97 7.68 9.27
N THR A 240 13.54 6.77 10.05
CA THR A 240 14.95 6.36 9.92
C THR A 240 15.21 5.75 8.53
N LEU A 241 14.45 4.71 8.17
CA LEU A 241 14.70 3.92 6.96
C LEU A 241 14.40 4.69 5.67
N TYR A 242 13.51 5.68 5.70
CA TYR A 242 13.27 6.57 4.57
C TYR A 242 14.53 7.33 4.16
N TRP A 243 15.25 7.91 5.13
CA TRP A 243 16.47 8.65 4.84
C TRP A 243 17.63 7.73 4.47
N ASP A 244 17.73 6.56 5.13
CA ASP A 244 18.70 5.53 4.76
C ASP A 244 18.49 5.05 3.31
N PHE A 245 17.24 4.81 2.91
CA PHE A 245 16.87 4.46 1.53
C PHE A 245 17.30 5.51 0.52
N LEU A 246 17.11 6.79 0.84
CA LEU A 246 17.55 7.86 -0.05
C LEU A 246 19.08 7.95 -0.13
N ASP A 247 19.82 7.79 0.98
CA ASP A 247 21.29 7.82 0.96
C ASP A 247 21.87 6.64 0.18
N ARG A 248 21.40 5.42 0.46
CA ARG A 248 21.95 4.19 -0.15
C ARG A 248 21.71 4.09 -1.67
N HIS A 249 20.65 4.71 -2.18
CA HIS A 249 20.31 4.74 -3.61
C HIS A 249 20.54 6.13 -4.26
N LYS A 250 21.24 7.05 -3.59
CA LYS A 250 21.40 8.44 -4.05
C LYS A 250 21.97 8.56 -5.46
N GLU A 251 22.92 7.71 -5.83
CA GLU A 251 23.59 7.75 -7.14
C GLU A 251 22.65 7.39 -8.30
N GLN A 252 21.67 6.52 -8.03
CA GLN A 252 20.62 6.19 -8.99
C GLN A 252 19.56 7.29 -9.01
N PHE A 253 19.10 7.75 -7.84
CA PHE A 253 18.01 8.72 -7.75
C PHE A 253 18.38 10.15 -8.14
N VAL A 254 19.65 10.55 -8.05
CA VAL A 254 20.09 11.88 -8.50
C VAL A 254 19.86 12.10 -10.00
N LYS A 255 19.86 11.02 -10.80
CA LYS A 255 19.57 11.06 -12.24
C LYS A 255 18.09 11.30 -12.54
N ASN A 256 17.22 11.07 -11.56
CA ASN A 256 15.79 11.27 -11.69
C ASN A 256 15.41 12.68 -11.22
N HIS A 257 15.09 13.58 -12.17
CA HIS A 257 14.68 14.97 -11.91
C HIS A 257 13.55 15.12 -10.87
N ARG A 258 12.74 14.07 -10.74
CA ARG A 258 11.55 14.01 -9.93
C ARG A 258 11.89 13.63 -8.48
N MET A 259 13.08 13.10 -8.23
CA MET A 259 13.63 12.77 -6.91
C MET A 259 14.61 13.82 -6.38
N SER A 260 14.92 14.86 -7.16
CA SER A 260 15.96 15.84 -6.81
C SER A 260 15.70 16.55 -5.50
N GLN A 261 14.43 16.85 -5.15
CA GLN A 261 14.11 17.50 -3.87
C GLN A 261 14.43 16.59 -2.68
N GLN A 262 14.02 15.33 -2.75
CA GLN A 262 14.24 14.34 -1.70
C GLN A 262 15.72 14.06 -1.49
N VAL A 263 16.47 13.83 -2.58
CA VAL A 263 17.92 13.58 -2.52
C VAL A 263 18.67 14.80 -2.00
N ASN A 264 18.30 16.02 -2.40
CA ASN A 264 18.90 17.23 -1.84
C ASN A 264 18.54 17.45 -0.35
N GLY A 265 17.46 16.85 0.14
CA GLY A 265 17.11 16.83 1.56
C GLY A 265 18.21 16.21 2.43
N LEU A 266 18.93 15.20 1.92
CA LEU A 266 20.04 14.55 2.63
C LEU A 266 21.14 15.54 3.03
N LYS A 267 21.40 16.56 2.20
CA LYS A 267 22.42 17.59 2.47
C LYS A 267 22.11 18.45 3.69
N ARG A 268 20.87 18.42 4.20
CA ARG A 268 20.42 19.18 5.36
C ARG A 268 20.46 18.37 6.65
N LEU A 269 20.78 17.08 6.59
CA LEU A 269 20.88 16.22 7.76
C LEU A 269 22.27 16.38 8.39
N SER A 270 22.30 16.89 9.62
CA SER A 270 23.53 16.95 10.43
C SER A 270 23.83 15.64 11.14
N ASP A 271 22.84 14.74 11.22
CA ASP A 271 22.81 13.49 11.99
C ASP A 271 22.85 12.25 11.07
N LEU A 272 23.44 12.38 9.88
CA LEU A 272 23.48 11.29 8.90
C LEU A 272 24.28 10.06 9.38
N PRO A 273 25.47 10.19 10.02
CA PRO A 273 26.16 9.03 10.58
C PRO A 273 25.33 8.27 11.61
N GLU A 274 24.73 8.97 12.58
CA GLU A 274 23.88 8.39 13.61
C GLU A 274 22.61 7.75 13.03
N LEU A 275 22.05 8.35 11.98
CA LEU A 275 20.92 7.79 11.23
C LEU A 275 21.27 6.44 10.60
N LYS A 276 22.47 6.29 10.04
CA LYS A 276 22.91 5.04 9.42
C LYS A 276 23.14 3.95 10.45
N ASP A 277 23.74 4.29 11.59
CA ASP A 277 23.87 3.36 12.71
C ASP A 277 22.49 2.90 13.21
N ARG A 278 21.55 3.84 13.36
CA ARG A 278 20.17 3.51 13.71
C ARG A 278 19.47 2.66 12.64
N ALA A 279 19.71 2.92 11.36
CA ALA A 279 19.13 2.14 10.27
C ALA A 279 19.58 0.68 10.33
N VAL A 280 20.87 0.41 10.60
CA VAL A 280 21.40 -0.95 10.78
C VAL A 280 20.73 -1.65 11.96
N GLN A 281 20.57 -0.97 13.10
CA GLN A 281 19.88 -1.50 14.27
C GLN A 281 18.42 -1.84 13.96
N VAL A 282 17.70 -0.93 13.31
CA VAL A 282 16.29 -1.12 12.92
C VAL A 282 16.16 -2.30 11.96
N LEU A 283 16.99 -2.40 10.92
CA LEU A 283 16.94 -3.52 9.97
C LEU A 283 17.22 -4.86 10.68
N THR A 284 18.24 -4.92 11.54
CA THR A 284 18.58 -6.12 12.30
C THR A 284 17.45 -6.53 13.24
N GLY A 285 16.83 -5.56 13.92
CA GLY A 285 15.70 -5.81 14.81
C GLY A 285 14.44 -6.25 14.05
N LEU A 286 14.17 -5.67 12.87
CA LEU A 286 13.07 -6.11 12.01
C LEU A 286 13.24 -7.55 11.54
N GLU A 287 14.47 -7.97 11.19
CA GLU A 287 14.78 -9.36 10.80
C GLU A 287 14.52 -10.35 11.97
N LYS A 288 14.75 -9.92 13.21
CA LYS A 288 14.46 -10.71 14.42
C LYS A 288 13.01 -10.60 14.92
N GLY A 289 12.27 -9.60 14.44
CA GLY A 289 10.91 -9.28 14.90
C GLY A 289 10.88 -8.60 16.28
N GLU A 290 11.83 -7.69 16.53
CA GLU A 290 12.06 -6.99 17.80
C GLU A 290 11.79 -5.47 17.72
N ILE A 291 11.30 -4.95 16.58
CA ILE A 291 11.00 -3.53 16.29
C ILE A 291 9.52 -3.35 16.04
#